data_AF-A0A8T2U4U5-F1
#
_entry.id   AF-A0A8T2U4U5-F1
#
_cell.length_a   1.000
_cell.length_b   1.000
_cell.length_c   1.000
_cell.angle_alpha   90.00
_cell.angle_beta   90.00
_cell.angle_gamma   90.00
#
_symmetry.space_group_name_H-M   'P 1'
#
loop_
_entity.id
_entity.type
_entity.pdbx_description
1 polymer ?
#
loop_
_entity_poly.entity_id
_entity_poly.type
_entity_poly.pdbx_seq_one_letter_code
_entity_poly.pdbx_strand_id
1 'polypeptide(L)'
;MFIMLANLLDERMYNGLRSMIVSVEYTRKKAAKTQKAEEISALVLSAFFWRNAREIVNICGPILKILRLADREGATMGLIYELTDRMIEKISALESIDSTRLEEVKNLCIARWDMLHSPVHAAGFVLHPIWREKAPHMDTEVYRGWMDVIERYTHGDVVKQGVLCDELDAFKSMSGEFHVHL
;
A
#
# COMPACT_ATOMS: atom_id res chain seq x y z
N MET A 1 -12.57 -12.22 0.17
CA MET A 1 -12.82 -11.86 -1.24
C MET A 1 -11.53 -11.66 -2.04
N PHE A 2 -10.60 -10.80 -1.62
CA PHE A 2 -9.31 -10.57 -2.32
C PHE A 2 -8.51 -11.85 -2.61
N ILE A 3 -8.26 -12.69 -1.59
CA ILE A 3 -7.47 -13.93 -1.75
C ILE A 3 -8.10 -14.85 -2.81
N MET A 4 -9.43 -14.90 -2.88
CA MET A 4 -10.12 -15.70 -3.89
C MET A 4 -9.89 -15.15 -5.29
N LEU A 5 -10.01 -13.84 -5.50
CA LEU A 5 -9.74 -13.22 -6.81
C LEU A 5 -8.27 -13.36 -7.21
N ALA A 6 -7.34 -13.16 -6.28
CA ALA A 6 -5.92 -13.35 -6.52
C ALA A 6 -5.60 -14.80 -6.92
N ASN A 7 -6.20 -15.79 -6.25
CA ASN A 7 -6.07 -17.20 -6.61
C ASN A 7 -6.70 -17.54 -7.96
N LEU A 8 -7.82 -16.90 -8.33
CA LEU A 8 -8.44 -17.10 -9.65
C LEU A 8 -7.54 -16.57 -10.78
N LEU A 9 -6.76 -15.51 -10.51
CA LEU A 9 -5.84 -14.90 -11.47
C LEU A 9 -4.49 -15.63 -11.60
N ASP A 10 -4.20 -16.60 -10.72
CA ASP A 10 -3.06 -17.49 -10.90
C ASP A 10 -3.14 -18.17 -12.28
N GLU A 11 -2.03 -18.19 -13.02
CA GLU A 11 -2.05 -18.66 -14.42
C GLU A 11 -2.54 -20.10 -14.55
N ARG A 12 -2.24 -20.96 -13.57
CA ARG A 12 -2.69 -22.36 -13.60
C ARG A 12 -4.19 -22.43 -13.40
N MET A 13 -4.72 -21.65 -12.46
CA MET A 13 -6.17 -21.59 -12.20
C MET A 13 -6.93 -20.94 -13.34
N TYR A 14 -6.46 -19.80 -13.85
CA TYR A 14 -7.05 -19.10 -14.99
C TYR A 14 -7.16 -20.00 -16.23
N ASN A 15 -6.03 -20.59 -16.64
CA ASN A 15 -5.99 -21.46 -17.82
C ASN A 15 -6.75 -22.77 -17.58
N GLY A 16 -6.60 -23.35 -16.38
CA GLY A 16 -7.29 -24.58 -15.99
C GLY A 16 -8.81 -24.43 -16.02
N LEU A 17 -9.36 -23.34 -15.49
CA LEU A 17 -10.80 -23.08 -15.50
C LEU A 17 -11.33 -22.88 -16.91
N ARG A 18 -10.63 -22.12 -17.76
CA ARG A 18 -11.01 -21.91 -19.16
C ARG A 18 -10.95 -23.20 -19.97
N SER A 19 -9.92 -24.02 -19.77
CA SER A 19 -9.82 -25.32 -20.43
C SER A 19 -10.88 -26.30 -19.95
N MET A 20 -11.17 -26.31 -18.64
CA MET A 20 -12.16 -27.20 -18.06
C MET A 20 -13.56 -26.89 -18.60
N ILE A 21 -13.95 -25.61 -18.68
CA ILE A 21 -15.32 -25.24 -19.03
C ILE A 21 -15.70 -25.58 -20.47
N VAL A 22 -14.72 -25.64 -21.37
CA VAL A 22 -14.91 -26.02 -22.78
C VAL A 22 -14.64 -27.50 -23.05
N SER A 23 -14.21 -28.26 -22.03
CA SER A 23 -13.88 -29.68 -22.18
C SER A 23 -15.12 -30.54 -22.49
N VAL A 24 -14.90 -31.64 -23.21
CA VAL A 24 -15.96 -32.61 -23.52
C VAL A 24 -16.48 -33.27 -22.24
N GLU A 25 -15.59 -33.50 -21.28
CA GLU A 25 -15.88 -34.11 -19.99
C GLU A 25 -16.81 -33.23 -19.15
N TYR A 26 -16.60 -31.91 -19.16
CA TYR A 26 -17.45 -30.95 -18.45
C TYR A 26 -18.81 -30.81 -19.14
N THR A 27 -18.82 -30.53 -20.45
CA THR A 27 -20.04 -30.25 -21.23
C THR A 27 -21.02 -31.43 -21.28
N ARG A 28 -20.54 -32.67 -21.13
CA ARG A 28 -21.40 -33.86 -21.02
C ARG A 28 -22.13 -34.00 -19.68
N LYS A 29 -21.64 -33.38 -18.59
CA LYS A 29 -22.24 -33.51 -17.26
C LYS A 29 -23.63 -32.87 -17.23
N LYS A 30 -24.60 -33.52 -16.57
CA LYS A 30 -25.93 -32.94 -16.32
C LYS A 30 -25.84 -31.58 -15.60
N ALA A 31 -24.88 -31.42 -14.69
CA ALA A 31 -24.63 -30.18 -13.96
C ALA A 31 -24.24 -29.00 -14.88
N ALA A 32 -23.55 -29.27 -16.00
CA ALA A 32 -23.12 -28.25 -16.95
C ALA A 32 -24.26 -27.70 -17.83
N LYS A 33 -25.43 -28.37 -17.83
CA LYS A 33 -26.63 -27.98 -18.60
C LYS A 33 -27.63 -27.16 -17.79
N THR A 34 -27.21 -26.67 -16.63
CA THR A 34 -28.05 -25.82 -15.78
C THR A 34 -27.82 -24.37 -16.16
N GLN A 35 -28.86 -23.54 -16.06
CA GLN A 35 -28.78 -22.09 -16.29
C GLN A 35 -27.59 -21.46 -15.54
N LYS A 36 -27.41 -21.86 -14.27
CA LYS A 36 -26.29 -21.38 -13.43
C LYS A 36 -24.91 -21.79 -13.97
N ALA A 37 -24.78 -23.00 -14.52
CA ALA A 37 -23.52 -23.43 -15.12
C ALA A 37 -23.22 -22.68 -16.42
N GLU A 38 -24.24 -22.36 -17.22
CA GLU A 38 -24.09 -21.51 -18.41
C GLU A 38 -23.63 -20.10 -18.04
N GLU A 39 -24.21 -19.49 -17.00
CA GLU A 39 -23.79 -18.18 -16.47
C GLU A 39 -22.34 -18.20 -15.98
N ILE A 40 -21.94 -19.22 -15.21
CA ILE A 40 -20.55 -19.39 -14.76
C ILE A 40 -19.62 -19.57 -15.96
N SER A 41 -20.06 -20.32 -16.98
CA SER A 41 -19.25 -20.55 -18.19
C SER A 41 -19.01 -19.26 -18.95
N ALA A 42 -20.07 -18.46 -19.13
CA ALA A 42 -19.97 -17.14 -19.74
C ALA A 42 -19.02 -16.23 -18.94
N LEU A 43 -19.06 -16.27 -17.61
CA LEU A 43 -18.17 -15.50 -16.74
C LEU A 43 -16.70 -15.92 -16.89
N VAL A 44 -16.41 -17.23 -16.84
CA VAL A 44 -15.06 -17.78 -16.99
C VAL A 44 -14.49 -17.53 -18.39
N LEU A 45 -15.33 -17.47 -19.41
CA LEU A 45 -14.88 -17.17 -20.77
C LEU A 45 -14.76 -15.67 -21.05
N SER A 46 -15.43 -14.81 -20.28
CA SER A 46 -15.45 -13.36 -20.44
C SER A 46 -14.11 -12.69 -20.13
N ALA A 47 -13.51 -12.04 -21.15
CA ALA A 47 -12.32 -11.22 -20.95
C ALA A 47 -12.56 -10.04 -19.98
N PHE A 48 -13.79 -9.49 -19.98
CA PHE A 48 -14.17 -8.39 -19.10
C PHE A 48 -14.13 -8.79 -17.62
N PHE A 49 -14.61 -10.00 -17.29
CA PHE A 49 -14.55 -10.51 -15.93
C PHE A 49 -13.11 -10.57 -15.42
N TRP A 50 -12.21 -11.16 -16.20
CA TRP A 50 -10.80 -11.31 -15.81
C TRP A 50 -10.05 -9.99 -15.71
N ARG A 51 -10.34 -9.06 -16.62
CA ARG A 51 -9.79 -7.69 -16.54
C ARG A 51 -10.22 -7.02 -15.24
N ASN A 52 -11.52 -7.01 -14.92
CA ASN A 52 -12.02 -6.37 -13.71
C ASN A 52 -11.48 -7.06 -12.44
N ALA A 53 -11.38 -8.39 -12.43
CA ALA A 53 -10.76 -9.12 -11.33
C ALA A 53 -9.31 -8.68 -11.09
N ARG A 54 -8.55 -8.49 -12.17
CA ARG A 54 -7.16 -7.99 -12.12
C ARG A 54 -7.08 -6.56 -11.62
N GLU A 55 -7.95 -5.68 -12.09
CA GLU A 55 -8.03 -4.29 -11.59
C GLU A 55 -8.29 -4.26 -10.07
N ILE A 56 -9.27 -5.03 -9.58
CA ILE A 56 -9.58 -5.12 -8.14
C ILE A 56 -8.36 -5.62 -7.35
N VAL A 57 -7.68 -6.66 -7.83
CA VAL A 57 -6.50 -7.21 -7.14
C VAL A 57 -5.34 -6.21 -7.14
N ASN A 58 -5.12 -5.49 -8.25
CA ASN A 58 -4.07 -4.48 -8.34
C ASN A 58 -4.31 -3.29 -7.42
N ILE A 59 -5.56 -2.83 -7.27
CA ILE A 59 -5.93 -1.76 -6.32
C ILE A 59 -5.83 -2.25 -4.88
N CYS A 60 -6.48 -3.38 -4.56
CA CYS A 60 -6.61 -3.84 -3.19
C CYS A 60 -5.30 -4.41 -2.62
N GLY A 61 -4.40 -4.92 -3.46
CA GLY A 61 -3.15 -5.55 -3.04
C GLY A 61 -2.28 -4.63 -2.18
N PRO A 62 -1.89 -3.45 -2.67
CA PRO A 62 -1.17 -2.44 -1.89
C PRO A 62 -1.90 -2.05 -0.60
N ILE A 63 -3.22 -1.79 -0.64
CA ILE A 63 -4.01 -1.39 0.53
C ILE A 63 -4.00 -2.47 1.61
N LEU A 64 -4.28 -3.71 1.24
CA LEU A 64 -4.31 -4.83 2.18
C LEU A 64 -2.92 -5.12 2.77
N LYS A 65 -1.85 -4.78 2.07
CA LYS A 65 -0.48 -4.90 2.61
C LYS A 65 -0.26 -3.94 3.77
N ILE A 66 -0.79 -2.71 3.70
CA ILE A 66 -0.70 -1.72 4.79
C ILE A 66 -1.54 -2.15 5.98
N LEU A 67 -2.80 -2.52 5.74
CA LEU A 67 -3.70 -2.97 6.80
C LEU A 67 -3.13 -4.18 7.54
N ARG A 68 -2.62 -5.18 6.80
CA ARG A 68 -1.95 -6.34 7.39
C ARG A 68 -0.69 -6.01 8.16
N LEU A 69 0.01 -4.93 7.82
CA LEU A 69 1.15 -4.48 8.61
C LEU A 69 0.66 -3.81 9.89
N ALA A 70 -0.29 -2.89 9.80
CA ALA A 70 -0.85 -2.16 10.93
C ALA A 70 -1.45 -3.12 11.98
N ASP A 71 -2.00 -4.25 11.55
CA ASP A 71 -2.55 -5.29 12.43
C ASP A 71 -1.48 -6.18 13.10
N ARG A 72 -0.20 -6.07 12.73
CA ARG A 72 0.89 -6.88 13.30
C ARG A 72 1.57 -6.16 14.44
N GLU A 73 2.01 -6.94 15.43
CA GLU A 73 2.95 -6.47 16.44
C GLU A 73 4.26 -6.00 15.78
N GLY A 74 4.83 -4.89 16.26
CA GLY A 74 6.06 -4.31 15.75
C GLY A 74 5.90 -3.31 14.59
N ALA A 75 4.67 -2.99 14.18
CA ALA A 75 4.44 -1.87 13.26
C ALA A 75 4.81 -0.54 13.94
N THR A 76 5.78 0.18 13.39
CA THR A 76 6.17 1.52 13.86
C THR A 76 5.45 2.60 13.06
N MET A 77 5.24 3.76 13.68
CA MET A 77 4.58 4.90 13.02
C MET A 77 5.29 5.32 11.73
N GLY A 78 6.64 5.28 11.72
CA GLY A 78 7.43 5.56 10.52
C GLY A 78 7.28 4.54 9.41
N LEU A 79 7.11 3.25 9.76
CA LEU A 79 6.87 2.20 8.78
C LEU A 79 5.49 2.33 8.14
N ILE A 80 4.49 2.73 8.93
CA ILE A 80 3.15 3.02 8.41
C ILE A 80 3.21 4.19 7.43
N TYR A 81 3.98 5.24 7.74
CA TYR A 81 4.20 6.38 6.84
C TYR A 81 4.81 5.94 5.51
N GLU A 82 6.01 5.37 5.53
CA GLU A 82 6.76 4.98 4.33
C GLU A 82 5.96 4.04 3.43
N LEU A 83 5.24 3.07 4.01
CA LEU A 83 4.50 2.13 3.21
C LEU A 83 3.19 2.70 2.68
N THR A 84 2.55 3.63 3.38
CA THR A 84 1.35 4.30 2.89
C THR A 84 1.68 5.21 1.71
N ASP A 85 2.78 5.95 1.79
CA ASP A 85 3.29 6.75 0.68
C ASP A 85 3.53 5.87 -0.57
N ARG A 86 4.31 4.79 -0.44
CA ARG A 86 4.50 3.79 -1.51
C ARG A 86 3.22 3.14 -2.01
N MET A 87 2.21 2.98 -1.15
CA MET A 87 0.91 2.45 -1.56
C MET A 87 0.22 3.43 -2.50
N ILE A 88 0.23 4.73 -2.19
CA ILE A 88 -0.33 5.79 -3.03
C ILE A 88 0.43 5.88 -4.35
N GLU A 89 1.77 5.83 -4.33
CA GLU A 89 2.59 5.80 -5.54
C GLU A 89 2.24 4.61 -6.44
N LYS A 90 2.16 3.41 -5.86
CA LYS A 90 1.84 2.18 -6.60
C LYS A 90 0.46 2.20 -7.22
N ILE A 91 -0.53 2.72 -6.50
CA ILE A 91 -1.88 2.89 -7.03
C ILE A 91 -1.82 3.91 -8.18
N SER A 92 -1.14 5.05 -7.99
CA SER A 92 -1.03 6.10 -9.00
C SER A 92 -0.35 5.64 -10.30
N ALA A 93 0.50 4.61 -10.24
CA ALA A 93 1.19 4.03 -11.39
C ALA A 93 0.40 2.93 -12.13
N LEU A 94 -0.85 2.66 -11.77
CA LEU A 94 -1.66 1.60 -12.42
C LEU A 94 -2.20 2.05 -13.78
N GLU A 95 -1.47 1.74 -14.85
CA GLU A 95 -1.86 2.06 -16.23
C GLU A 95 -3.08 1.28 -16.74
N SER A 96 -3.42 0.15 -16.11
CA SER A 96 -4.52 -0.72 -16.54
C SER A 96 -5.91 -0.21 -16.15
N ILE A 97 -6.00 0.94 -15.47
CA ILE A 97 -7.22 1.47 -14.86
C ILE A 97 -7.55 2.81 -15.53
N ASP A 98 -8.83 3.03 -15.81
CA ASP A 98 -9.32 4.32 -16.30
C ASP A 98 -8.87 5.47 -15.36
N SER A 99 -8.36 6.55 -15.94
CA SER A 99 -7.75 7.65 -15.18
C SER A 99 -8.71 8.30 -14.19
N THR A 100 -10.00 8.40 -14.54
CA THR A 100 -11.02 8.99 -13.65
C THR A 100 -11.22 8.11 -12.42
N ARG A 101 -11.38 6.81 -12.64
CA ARG A 101 -11.51 5.82 -11.55
C ARG A 101 -10.25 5.75 -10.71
N LEU A 102 -9.08 5.84 -11.33
CA LEU A 102 -7.81 5.80 -10.63
C LEU A 102 -7.68 6.99 -9.67
N GLU A 103 -8.06 8.17 -10.14
CA GLU A 103 -8.05 9.39 -9.35
C GLU A 103 -9.07 9.33 -8.21
N GLU A 104 -10.27 8.76 -8.42
CA GLU A 104 -11.23 8.49 -7.34
C GLU A 104 -10.64 7.57 -6.26
N VAL A 105 -10.00 6.46 -6.65
CA VAL A 105 -9.37 5.53 -5.71
C VAL A 105 -8.21 6.19 -4.95
N LYS A 106 -7.37 6.96 -5.65
CA LYS A 106 -6.27 7.71 -5.05
C LYS A 106 -6.78 8.71 -4.02
N ASN A 107 -7.81 9.48 -4.36
CA ASN A 107 -8.41 10.46 -3.45
C ASN A 107 -9.05 9.80 -2.22
N LEU A 108 -9.66 8.62 -2.37
CA LEU A 108 -10.14 7.84 -1.22
C LEU A 108 -8.98 7.37 -0.31
N CYS A 109 -7.85 6.98 -0.90
CA CYS A 109 -6.66 6.60 -0.14
C CYS A 109 -6.06 7.79 0.61
N ILE A 110 -5.92 8.94 -0.05
CA ILE A 110 -5.42 10.19 0.54
C ILE A 110 -6.36 10.65 1.66
N ALA A 111 -7.67 10.70 1.43
CA ALA A 111 -8.63 11.11 2.46
C ALA A 111 -8.59 10.18 3.70
N ARG A 112 -8.34 8.89 3.49
CA ARG A 112 -8.16 7.95 4.60
C ARG A 112 -6.82 8.13 5.30
N TRP A 113 -5.76 8.42 4.53
CA TRP A 113 -4.46 8.79 5.06
C TRP A 113 -4.56 10.02 5.95
N ASP A 114 -5.15 11.11 5.47
CA ASP A 114 -5.30 12.36 6.22
C ASP A 114 -6.06 12.17 7.55
N MET A 115 -7.01 11.24 7.60
CA MET A 115 -7.74 10.89 8.84
C MET A 115 -6.86 10.17 9.87
N LEU A 116 -5.92 9.35 9.42
CA LEU A 116 -5.09 8.49 10.28
C LEU A 116 -3.71 9.10 10.55
N HIS A 117 -3.25 9.98 9.66
CA HIS A 117 -1.95 10.60 9.69
C HIS A 117 -1.89 11.68 10.78
N SER A 118 -0.69 11.85 11.32
CA SER A 118 -0.35 12.91 12.24
C SER A 118 1.13 13.24 12.09
N PRO A 119 1.59 14.43 12.48
CA PRO A 119 3.00 14.79 12.42
C PRO A 119 3.96 13.76 13.06
N VAL A 120 3.49 12.98 14.04
CA VAL A 120 4.25 11.89 14.69
C VAL A 120 4.59 10.75 13.73
N HIS A 121 3.75 10.47 12.72
CA HIS A 121 4.08 9.46 11.71
C HIS A 121 5.26 9.91 10.85
N ALA A 122 5.24 11.15 10.37
CA ALA A 122 6.35 11.75 9.64
C ALA A 122 7.63 11.78 10.49
N ALA A 123 7.55 12.23 11.75
CA ALA A 123 8.70 12.20 12.66
C ALA A 123 9.21 10.77 12.93
N GLY A 124 8.31 9.80 13.06
CA GLY A 124 8.64 8.39 13.20
C GLY A 124 9.37 7.83 11.98
N PHE A 125 9.04 8.31 10.78
CA PHE A 125 9.75 7.95 9.54
C PHE A 125 11.16 8.57 9.52
N VAL A 126 11.27 9.86 9.84
CA VAL A 126 12.53 10.61 9.91
C VAL A 126 13.54 9.96 10.85
N LEU A 127 13.06 9.51 12.01
CA LEU A 127 13.90 8.90 13.05
C LEU A 127 14.11 7.38 12.87
N HIS A 128 13.63 6.79 11.77
CA HIS A 128 13.73 5.35 11.58
C HIS A 128 15.15 4.95 11.12
N PRO A 129 15.89 4.09 11.86
CA PRO A 129 17.29 3.78 11.53
C PRO A 129 17.50 3.19 10.13
N ILE A 130 16.55 2.37 9.65
CA ILE A 130 16.63 1.75 8.31
C ILE A 130 16.54 2.77 7.17
N TRP A 131 15.86 3.90 7.38
CA TRP A 131 15.68 4.94 6.35
C TRP A 131 16.54 6.17 6.60
N ARG A 132 17.46 6.10 7.56
CA ARG A 132 18.41 7.16 7.89
C ARG A 132 19.16 7.68 6.65
N GLU A 133 19.62 6.79 5.78
CA GLU A 133 20.29 7.15 4.51
C GLU A 133 19.35 7.72 3.44
N LYS A 134 18.03 7.50 3.57
CA LYS A 134 16.99 8.08 2.70
C LYS A 134 16.43 9.40 3.22
N ALA A 135 16.70 9.72 4.49
CA ALA A 135 16.34 10.99 5.11
C ALA A 135 16.87 12.26 4.43
N PRO A 136 17.93 12.25 3.59
CA PRO A 136 18.30 13.41 2.76
C PRO A 136 17.25 13.80 1.71
N HIS A 137 16.24 12.95 1.47
CA HIS A 137 15.12 13.21 0.56
C HIS A 137 13.80 13.44 1.31
N MET A 138 13.85 14.07 2.50
CA MET A 138 12.65 14.58 3.15
C MET A 138 11.99 15.60 2.21
N ASP A 139 10.86 15.20 1.61
CA ASP A 139 10.02 16.15 0.92
C ASP A 139 9.46 17.20 1.92
N THR A 140 8.80 18.22 1.37
CA THR A 140 8.24 19.31 2.15
C THR A 140 7.21 18.84 3.19
N GLU A 141 6.51 17.73 2.95
CA GLU A 141 5.54 17.17 3.89
C GLU A 141 6.23 16.56 5.10
N VAL A 142 7.24 15.71 4.87
CA VAL A 142 7.98 15.06 5.96
C VAL A 142 8.67 16.10 6.84
N TYR A 143 9.29 17.13 6.25
CA TYR A 143 9.93 18.20 7.01
C TYR A 143 8.93 19.02 7.82
N ARG A 144 7.76 19.35 7.25
CA ARG A 144 6.70 20.04 8.00
C ARG A 144 6.22 19.19 9.18
N GLY A 145 5.99 17.90 8.97
CA GLY A 145 5.59 16.99 10.04
C GLY A 145 6.63 16.90 11.16
N TRP A 146 7.92 16.87 10.81
CA TRP A 146 9.01 16.92 11.79
C TRP A 146 8.98 18.22 12.61
N MET A 147 8.90 19.36 11.95
CA MET A 147 8.88 20.67 12.62
C MET A 147 7.64 20.84 13.51
N ASP A 148 6.47 20.39 13.06
CA ASP A 148 5.23 20.39 13.85
C ASP A 148 5.39 19.57 15.15
N VAL A 149 6.11 18.45 15.11
CA VAL A 149 6.40 17.64 16.32
C VAL A 149 7.37 18.37 17.24
N ILE A 150 8.47 18.90 16.69
CA ILE A 150 9.45 19.68 17.46
C ILE A 150 8.78 20.86 18.17
N GLU A 151 7.98 21.65 17.45
CA GLU A 151 7.34 22.85 17.99
C GLU A 151 6.42 22.51 19.17
N ARG A 152 5.62 21.45 19.02
CA ARG A 152 4.73 20.96 20.09
C ARG A 152 5.50 20.42 21.28
N TYR A 153 6.58 19.68 21.04
CA TYR A 153 7.41 19.08 22.10
C TYR A 153 8.15 20.14 22.92
N THR A 154 8.70 21.16 22.26
CA THR A 154 9.47 22.21 22.92
C THR A 154 8.59 23.35 23.45
N HIS A 155 7.28 23.30 23.21
CA HIS A 155 6.35 24.40 23.50
C HIS A 155 6.80 25.74 22.89
N GLY A 156 7.36 25.71 21.69
CA GLY A 156 7.85 26.90 20.99
C GLY A 156 9.23 27.42 21.42
N ASP A 157 9.96 26.71 22.28
CA ASP A 157 11.31 27.10 22.72
C ASP A 157 12.34 26.95 21.58
N VAL A 158 12.62 28.05 20.88
CA VAL A 158 13.48 28.10 19.68
C VAL A 158 14.88 27.55 19.93
N VAL A 159 15.43 27.73 21.13
CA VAL A 159 16.77 27.22 21.45
C VAL A 159 16.74 25.68 21.47
N LYS A 160 15.74 25.08 22.12
CA LYS A 160 15.58 23.63 22.12
C LYS A 160 15.23 23.08 20.75
N GLN A 161 14.48 23.82 19.93
CA GLN A 161 14.19 23.42 18.55
C GLN A 161 15.47 23.33 17.73
N GLY A 162 16.35 24.33 17.84
CA GLY A 162 17.66 24.32 17.20
C GLY A 162 18.50 23.10 17.59
N VAL A 163 18.58 22.82 18.89
CA VAL A 163 19.30 21.63 19.39
C VAL A 163 18.73 20.33 18.81
N LEU A 164 17.41 20.17 18.77
CA LEU A 164 16.78 18.96 18.22
C LEU A 164 17.00 18.80 16.71
N CYS A 165 17.08 19.91 15.96
CA CYS A 165 17.46 19.89 14.55
C CYS A 165 18.92 19.45 14.38
N ASP A 166 19.84 19.99 15.19
CA ASP A 166 21.26 19.61 15.17
C ASP A 166 21.43 18.11 15.51
N GLU A 167 20.68 17.60 16.49
CA GLU A 167 20.67 16.17 16.86
C GLU A 167 20.11 15.28 15.75
N LEU A 168 19.11 15.76 15.00
CA LEU A 168 18.62 15.02 13.83
C LEU A 168 19.69 14.93 12.74
N ASP A 169 20.43 16.00 12.50
CA ASP A 169 21.53 16.00 11.53
C ASP A 169 22.69 15.11 11.99
N ALA A 170 22.98 15.09 13.30
CA ALA A 170 23.93 14.16 13.90
C ALA A 170 23.50 12.70 13.70
N PHE A 171 22.23 12.40 13.99
CA PHE A 171 21.61 11.09 13.75
C PHE A 171 21.75 10.66 12.30
N LYS A 172 21.43 11.54 11.33
CA LYS A 172 21.50 11.26 9.88
C LYS A 172 22.94 11.01 9.41
N SER A 173 23.89 11.80 9.92
CA SER A 173 25.30 11.72 9.54
C SER A 173 26.08 10.62 10.26
N MET A 174 25.44 9.86 11.16
CA MET A 174 26.11 8.91 12.05
C MET A 174 27.28 9.54 12.80
N SER A 175 27.16 10.81 13.17
CA SER A 175 28.15 11.48 14.02
C SER A 175 27.71 11.40 15.49
N GLY A 176 28.66 11.57 16.41
CA GLY A 176 28.37 11.49 17.86
C GLY A 176 28.06 10.07 18.34
N GLU A 177 27.14 9.93 19.29
CA GLU A 177 26.80 8.64 19.94
C GLU A 177 25.89 7.73 19.10
N PHE A 178 25.49 8.14 17.89
CA PHE A 178 24.55 7.41 17.02
C PHE A 178 25.20 6.30 16.16
N HIS A 179 26.43 5.91 16.49
CA HIS A 179 27.09 4.72 15.95
C HIS A 179 26.41 3.45 16.50
N VAL A 180 25.44 2.92 15.75
CA VAL A 180 24.83 1.64 16.09
C VAL A 180 25.72 0.52 15.54
N HIS A 181 26.34 -0.26 16.44
CA HIS A 181 26.84 -1.59 16.11
C HIS A 181 25.62 -2.51 15.97
N LEU A 182 25.12 -2.68 14.75
CA LEU A 182 24.12 -3.71 14.42
C LEU A 182 24.79 -5.08 14.30
#